data_AF-A0A4P9YEV2-F1
#
_entry.id   AF-A0A4P9YEV2-F1
#
_cell.length_a   1.000
_cell.length_b   1.000
_cell.length_c   1.000
_cell.angle_alpha   90.00
_cell.angle_beta   90.00
_cell.angle_gamma   90.00
#
_symmetry.space_group_name_H-M   'P 1'
#
loop_
_entity.id
_entity.type
_entity.pdbx_description
1 polymer ?
#
loop_
_entity_poly.entity_id
_entity_poly.type
_entity_poly.pdbx_seq_one_letter_code
_entity_poly.pdbx_strand_id
1 'polypeptide(L)'
;MKSTKEIKEKALQINMKVLKRYDDEAAEIIDMSSHVVLYQFDEDASTWYKKDIEGSLFVYRRVTFPYYGFFIMNRLNITNFKGTFSSQIDLQLTDAYIIFRSQNGM
;
A
#
# COMPACT_ATOMS: atom_id res chain seq x y z
N MET A 1 20.67 15.86 -21.66
CA MET A 1 20.28 15.82 -20.22
C MET A 1 18.83 15.38 -20.17
N LYS A 2 18.51 14.19 -19.64
CA LYS A 2 17.11 13.72 -19.56
C LYS A 2 16.32 14.65 -18.65
N SER A 3 15.10 15.01 -19.04
CA SER A 3 14.29 15.89 -18.19
C SER A 3 13.85 15.15 -16.92
N THR A 4 13.70 15.86 -15.80
CA THR A 4 13.19 15.31 -14.53
C THR A 4 11.86 14.57 -14.70
N LYS A 5 11.05 15.00 -15.67
CA LYS A 5 9.77 14.37 -16.02
C LYS A 5 9.97 12.96 -16.60
N GLU A 6 10.91 12.79 -17.54
CA GLU A 6 11.20 11.50 -18.17
C GLU A 6 11.71 10.45 -17.16
N ILE A 7 12.48 10.90 -16.16
CA ILE A 7 12.99 10.01 -15.10
C ILE A 7 11.82 9.52 -14.23
N LYS A 8 10.93 10.43 -13.82
CA LYS A 8 9.74 10.08 -13.04
C LYS A 8 8.80 9.14 -13.80
N GLU A 9 8.57 9.39 -15.09
CA GLU A 9 7.73 8.53 -15.93
C GLU A 9 8.33 7.11 -16.03
N LYS A 10 9.64 6.99 -16.25
CA LYS A 10 10.30 5.67 -16.28
C LYS A 10 10.22 4.94 -14.94
N ALA A 11 10.41 5.64 -13.83
CA ALA A 11 10.26 5.06 -12.50
C ALA A 11 8.83 4.56 -12.28
N LEU A 12 7.82 5.33 -12.68
CA LEU A 12 6.42 4.93 -12.58
C LEU A 12 6.12 3.68 -13.42
N GLN A 13 6.65 3.59 -14.63
CA GLN A 13 6.51 2.42 -15.49
C GLN A 13 7.14 1.16 -14.88
N ILE A 14 8.29 1.30 -14.23
CA ILE A 14 8.93 0.19 -13.50
C ILE A 14 8.06 -0.22 -12.30
N ASN A 15 7.60 0.75 -11.50
CA ASN A 15 6.75 0.49 -10.34
C ASN A 15 5.44 -0.22 -10.74
N MET A 16 4.81 0.22 -11.83
CA MET A 16 3.63 -0.42 -12.40
C MET A 16 3.89 -1.87 -12.81
N LYS A 17 5.04 -2.16 -13.46
CA LYS A 17 5.43 -3.53 -13.80
C LYS A 17 5.60 -4.41 -12.57
N VAL A 18 6.07 -3.85 -11.46
CA VAL A 18 6.20 -4.61 -10.21
C VAL A 18 4.83 -4.85 -9.59
N LEU A 19 3.97 -3.85 -9.49
CA LEU A 19 2.60 -4.00 -8.97
C LEU A 19 1.80 -5.06 -9.73
N LYS A 20 1.91 -5.06 -11.06
CA LYS A 20 1.26 -6.08 -11.91
C LYS A 20 1.70 -7.51 -11.63
N ARG A 21 2.85 -7.75 -10.99
CA ARG A 21 3.23 -9.11 -10.54
C ARG A 21 2.43 -9.58 -9.33
N TYR A 22 1.81 -8.66 -8.59
CA TYR A 22 1.06 -8.93 -7.36
C TYR A 22 -0.44 -8.72 -7.51
N ASP A 23 -0.86 -7.93 -8.49
CA ASP A 23 -2.26 -7.69 -8.87
C ASP A 23 -2.36 -7.37 -10.37
N ASP A 24 -2.81 -8.34 -11.17
CA ASP A 24 -2.96 -8.20 -12.63
C ASP A 24 -3.96 -7.10 -13.01
N GLU A 25 -4.89 -6.78 -12.11
CA GLU A 25 -5.92 -5.77 -12.32
C GLU A 25 -5.42 -4.34 -12.09
N ALA A 26 -4.17 -4.17 -11.61
CA ALA A 26 -3.58 -2.86 -11.35
C ALA A 26 -3.45 -2.03 -12.65
N ALA A 27 -4.09 -0.86 -12.67
CA ALA A 27 -4.22 -0.01 -13.85
C ALA A 27 -3.31 1.22 -13.80
N GLU A 28 -3.28 1.90 -12.65
CA GLU A 28 -2.67 3.22 -12.51
C GLU A 28 -2.27 3.48 -11.05
N ILE A 29 -1.02 3.85 -10.78
CA ILE A 29 -0.60 4.35 -9.47
C ILE A 29 -1.18 5.76 -9.29
N ILE A 30 -1.93 5.94 -8.20
CA ILE A 30 -2.52 7.21 -7.80
C ILE A 30 -1.53 7.99 -6.96
N ASP A 31 -0.92 7.32 -5.97
CA ASP A 31 0.06 7.95 -5.09
C ASP A 31 1.01 6.91 -4.48
N MET A 32 2.12 7.39 -3.93
CA MET A 32 3.18 6.58 -3.32
C MET A 32 3.78 7.26 -2.09
N SER A 33 4.13 6.46 -1.09
CA SER A 33 5.06 6.87 -0.04
C SER A 33 6.33 6.05 -0.12
N SER A 34 7.48 6.72 0.03
CA SER A 34 8.80 6.07 0.01
C SER A 34 9.08 5.26 1.28
N HIS A 35 8.36 5.50 2.37
CA HIS A 35 8.54 4.79 3.63
C HIS A 35 7.25 4.75 4.43
N VAL A 36 6.86 3.55 4.83
CA VAL A 36 5.78 3.25 5.77
C VAL A 36 6.19 2.09 6.65
N VAL A 37 5.63 2.05 7.86
CA VAL A 37 5.77 0.94 8.81
C VAL A 37 4.36 0.47 9.17
N LEU A 38 4.13 -0.84 9.09
CA LEU A 38 2.83 -1.40 9.44
C LEU A 38 2.79 -1.76 10.93
N TYR A 39 1.74 -1.31 11.60
CA TYR A 39 1.39 -1.71 12.96
C TYR A 39 0.08 -2.51 12.93
N GLN A 40 -0.06 -3.44 13.86
CA GLN A 40 -1.31 -4.17 14.08
C GLN A 40 -1.73 -4.00 15.53
N PHE A 41 -3.03 -3.77 15.72
CA PHE A 41 -3.63 -3.73 17.04
C PHE A 41 -3.93 -5.15 17.48
N ASP A 42 -3.45 -5.51 18.65
CA ASP A 42 -3.79 -6.74 19.38
C ASP A 42 -4.97 -6.41 20.29
N GLU A 43 -6.12 -7.04 20.05
CA GLU A 43 -7.34 -6.82 20.84
C GLU A 43 -7.22 -7.42 22.25
N ASP A 44 -6.59 -8.59 22.39
CA ASP A 44 -6.43 -9.30 23.67
C ASP A 44 -5.52 -8.50 24.61
N ALA A 45 -4.40 -8.01 24.09
CA ALA A 45 -3.46 -7.18 24.84
C ALA A 45 -3.82 -5.68 24.82
N SER A 46 -4.84 -5.28 24.04
CA SER A 46 -5.26 -3.90 23.83
C SER A 46 -4.10 -2.95 23.51
N THR A 47 -3.18 -3.40 22.65
CA THR A 47 -1.93 -2.69 22.35
C THR A 47 -1.57 -2.76 20.88
N TRP A 48 -0.80 -1.78 20.41
CA TRP A 48 -0.23 -1.80 19.07
C TRP A 48 1.13 -2.47 19.08
N TYR A 49 1.36 -3.40 18.16
CA TYR A 49 2.70 -3.93 17.89
C TYR A 49 3.13 -3.64 16.46
N LYS A 50 4.43 -3.37 16.28
CA LYS A 50 5.05 -3.17 14.97
C LYS A 50 5.13 -4.53 14.27
N LYS A 51 4.55 -4.66 13.07
CA LYS A 51 4.77 -5.83 12.22
C LYS A 51 6.14 -5.75 11.55
N ASP A 52 6.65 -6.90 11.12
CA ASP A 52 7.89 -7.00 10.32
C ASP A 52 7.64 -6.61 8.84
N ILE A 53 6.97 -5.47 8.63
CA ILE A 53 6.61 -4.92 7.31
C ILE A 53 6.94 -3.43 7.30
N GLU A 54 8.01 -3.10 6.60
CA GLU A 54 8.53 -1.75 6.46
C GLU A 54 9.05 -1.53 5.03
N GLY A 55 8.59 -0.47 4.36
CA GLY A 55 8.98 -0.24 2.97
C GLY A 55 8.16 0.80 2.24
N SER A 56 7.96 0.62 0.93
CA SER A 56 7.23 1.59 0.09
C SER A 56 5.75 1.26 0.05
N LEU A 57 4.88 2.26 0.22
CA LEU A 57 3.44 2.16 -0.02
C LEU A 57 3.10 2.64 -1.43
N PHE A 58 2.25 1.89 -2.10
CA PHE A 58 1.62 2.25 -3.37
C PHE A 58 0.12 2.23 -3.18
N VAL A 59 -0.57 3.26 -3.66
CA VAL A 59 -2.03 3.32 -3.81
C VAL A 59 -2.34 3.40 -5.29
N TYR A 60 -3.24 2.54 -5.78
CA TYR A 60 -3.47 2.39 -7.21
C TYR A 60 -4.94 2.10 -7.55
N ARG A 61 -5.33 2.48 -8.77
CA ARG A 61 -6.60 2.10 -9.38
C ARG A 61 -6.50 0.70 -9.98
N ARG A 62 -7.58 -0.06 -9.89
CA ARG A 62 -7.78 -1.37 -10.52
C ARG A 62 -8.80 -1.26 -11.65
N VAL A 63 -8.73 -2.15 -12.64
CA VAL A 63 -9.70 -2.16 -13.76
C VAL A 63 -11.04 -2.80 -13.39
N THR A 64 -11.07 -3.64 -12.35
CA THR A 64 -12.28 -4.29 -11.82
C THR A 64 -12.55 -3.91 -10.37
N PHE A 65 -13.80 -4.09 -9.93
CA PHE A 65 -14.18 -3.91 -8.53
C PHE A 65 -13.47 -4.95 -7.63
N PRO A 66 -13.01 -4.57 -6.42
CA PRO A 66 -12.90 -3.22 -5.88
C PRO A 66 -11.87 -2.37 -6.66
N TYR A 67 -12.26 -1.16 -7.06
CA TYR A 67 -11.53 -0.33 -8.03
C TYR A 67 -10.25 0.34 -7.49
N TYR A 68 -9.96 0.19 -6.20
CA TYR A 68 -8.80 0.78 -5.58
C TYR A 68 -8.10 -0.26 -4.71
N GLY A 69 -6.78 -0.27 -4.77
CA GLY A 69 -5.93 -1.14 -3.99
C GLY A 69 -4.74 -0.41 -3.39
N PHE A 70 -4.12 -1.05 -2.42
CA PHE A 70 -2.85 -0.62 -1.87
C PHE A 70 -1.87 -1.80 -1.76
N PHE A 71 -0.59 -1.49 -1.80
CA PHE A 71 0.49 -2.46 -1.71
C PHE A 71 1.66 -1.85 -0.94
N ILE A 72 2.10 -2.50 0.13
CA ILE A 72 3.33 -2.21 0.85
C ILE A 72 4.37 -3.23 0.39
N MET A 73 5.36 -2.74 -0.36
CA MET A 73 6.52 -3.53 -0.74
C MET A 73 7.49 -3.58 0.43
N ASN A 74 7.59 -4.74 1.07
CA ASN A 74 8.44 -4.94 2.23
C ASN A 74 9.91 -4.95 1.82
N ARG A 75 10.75 -4.28 2.61
CA ARG A 75 12.21 -4.26 2.44
C ARG A 75 12.94 -5.15 3.44
N LEU A 76 12.26 -5.61 4.49
CA LEU A 76 12.85 -6.45 5.54
C LEU A 76 12.90 -7.92 5.12
N ASN A 77 11.85 -8.39 4.44
CA ASN A 77 11.73 -9.77 3.97
C ASN A 77 10.80 -9.83 2.74
N ILE A 78 10.52 -11.03 2.23
CA ILE A 78 9.71 -11.25 1.01
C ILE A 78 8.19 -11.15 1.23
N THR A 79 7.74 -11.01 2.48
CA THR A 79 6.32 -10.93 2.85
C THR A 79 5.83 -9.50 2.71
N ASN A 80 5.14 -9.23 1.61
CA ASN A 80 4.50 -7.95 1.35
C ASN A 80 3.13 -7.85 2.01
N PHE A 81 2.64 -6.63 2.22
CA PHE A 81 1.27 -6.39 2.67
C PHE A 81 0.46 -5.76 1.54
N LYS A 82 -0.76 -6.23 1.30
CA LYS A 82 -1.60 -5.71 0.23
C LYS A 82 -3.06 -5.85 0.59
N GLY A 83 -3.89 -5.01 -0.01
CA GLY A 83 -5.32 -5.06 0.19
C GLY A 83 -6.05 -4.22 -0.83
N THR A 84 -7.36 -4.31 -0.77
CA THR A 84 -8.26 -3.49 -1.58
C THR A 84 -9.11 -2.62 -0.67
N PHE A 85 -9.52 -1.47 -1.18
CA PHE A 85 -10.40 -0.58 -0.47
C PHE A 85 -11.84 -1.01 -0.74
N SER A 86 -12.59 -1.36 0.32
CA SER A 86 -14.04 -1.50 0.21
C SER A 86 -14.70 -0.12 0.25
N SER A 87 -15.94 -0.04 -0.24
CA SER A 87 -16.76 1.17 -0.13
C SER A 87 -17.12 1.53 1.32
N GLN A 88 -16.89 0.64 2.27
CA GLN A 88 -17.18 0.79 3.69
C GLN A 88 -15.89 0.76 4.52
N ILE A 89 -14.78 1.26 3.97
CA ILE A 89 -13.56 1.35 4.75
C ILE A 89 -13.74 2.30 5.93
N ASP A 90 -13.36 1.83 7.11
CA ASP A 90 -13.34 2.62 8.34
C ASP A 90 -11.90 3.10 8.55
N LEU A 91 -11.69 4.40 8.27
CA LEU A 91 -10.40 5.08 8.32
C LEU A 91 -10.43 6.18 9.37
N GLN A 92 -9.40 6.20 10.20
CA GLN A 92 -9.09 7.31 11.08
C GLN A 92 -7.71 7.87 10.72
N LEU A 93 -7.69 9.14 10.37
CA LEU A 93 -6.46 9.89 10.14
C LEU A 93 -6.10 10.65 11.41
N THR A 94 -4.83 10.60 11.76
CA THR A 94 -4.21 11.40 12.82
C THR A 94 -3.00 12.13 12.26
N ASP A 95 -2.39 13.03 13.03
CA ASP A 95 -1.19 13.74 12.60
C ASP A 95 0.00 12.81 12.29
N ALA A 96 0.02 11.61 12.90
CA ALA A 96 1.14 10.67 12.81
C ALA A 96 0.80 9.33 12.11
N TYR A 97 -0.48 8.94 12.07
CA TYR A 97 -0.90 7.60 11.64
C TYR A 97 -2.15 7.62 10.76
N ILE A 98 -2.18 6.69 9.82
CA ILE A 98 -3.38 6.24 9.11
C ILE A 98 -3.79 4.93 9.78
N ILE A 99 -4.93 4.94 10.46
CA ILE A 99 -5.49 3.77 11.12
C ILE A 99 -6.66 3.29 10.25
N PHE A 100 -6.65 2.01 9.89
CA PHE A 100 -7.76 1.41 9.18
C PHE A 100 -8.23 0.15 9.91
N ARG A 101 -9.54 -0.05 9.96
CA ARG A 101 -10.10 -1.30 10.45
C ARG A 101 -10.26 -2.27 9.29
N SER A 102 -9.54 -3.38 9.35
CA SER A 102 -9.71 -4.48 8.40
C SER A 102 -11.07 -5.14 8.65
N GLN A 103 -11.87 -5.33 7.61
CA GLN A 103 -13.19 -5.99 7.75
C GLN A 103 -13.10 -7.51 7.97
N ASN A 104 -11.91 -8.08 7.93
CA ASN A 104 -11.61 -9.43 8.38
C ASN A 104 -10.36 -9.32 9.25
N GLY A 105 -10.35 -9.91 10.44
CA GLY A 105 -9.17 -9.97 11.33
C GLY A 105 -8.01 -10.74 10.70
N MET A 106 -7.39 -10.13 9.67
CA MET A 106 -6.26 -10.66 8.90
C MET A 106 -4.95 -10.56 9.67
#